data_AF-A0A378WQW6-F1
#
_entry.id   AF-A0A378WQW6-F1
#
_cell.length_a   1.000
_cell.length_b   1.000
_cell.length_c   1.000
_cell.angle_alpha   90.00
_cell.angle_beta   90.00
_cell.angle_gamma   90.00
#
_symmetry.space_group_name_H-M   'P 1'
#
loop_
_entity.id
_entity.type
_entity.pdbx_description
1 polymer ?
#
loop_
_entity_poly.entity_id
_entity_poly.type
_entity_poly.pdbx_seq_one_letter_code
_entity_poly.pdbx_strand_id
1 'polypeptide(L)'
;MGKPWGPFIPVTVHNGVTFDFAPVPPHITEIQPQHYALLVSEPEFDAAYAKIRDRGLTFWADPQQRREGEINHNDGGRGIYFLDPSGHYMELLTVPYGGWPVATGEQR
;
A
#
# COMPACT_ATOMS: atom_id res chain seq x y z
N MET A 1 8.84 -11.88 -5.44
CA MET A 1 10.18 -11.37 -5.04
C MET A 1 11.17 -11.76 -6.12
N GLY A 2 12.06 -10.85 -6.50
CA GLY A 2 13.06 -11.10 -7.53
C GLY A 2 14.38 -11.64 -6.97
N LYS A 3 15.34 -11.88 -7.86
CA LYS A 3 16.71 -12.29 -7.49
C LYS A 3 17.40 -11.14 -6.74
N PRO A 4 18.01 -11.37 -5.57
CA PRO A 4 18.76 -10.34 -4.86
C PRO A 4 19.87 -9.71 -5.72
N TRP A 5 20.08 -8.42 -5.55
CA TRP A 5 21.15 -7.66 -6.21
C TRP A 5 21.95 -6.88 -5.16
N GLY A 6 23.15 -7.37 -4.83
CA GLY A 6 23.92 -6.82 -3.71
C GLY A 6 23.12 -6.89 -2.40
N PRO A 7 22.94 -5.78 -1.66
CA PRO A 7 22.16 -5.76 -0.42
C PRO A 7 20.64 -5.75 -0.64
N PHE A 8 20.18 -5.63 -1.89
CA PHE A 8 18.78 -5.38 -2.21
C PHE A 8 18.00 -6.67 -2.49
N ILE A 9 16.78 -6.73 -1.94
CA ILE A 9 15.76 -7.75 -2.19
C ILE A 9 14.60 -7.07 -2.96
N PRO A 10 14.50 -7.28 -4.28
CA PRO A 10 13.53 -6.59 -5.12
C PRO A 10 12.11 -7.16 -4.99
N VAL A 11 11.13 -6.25 -4.89
CA VAL A 11 9.69 -6.53 -5.00
C VAL A 11 9.10 -5.66 -6.11
N THR A 12 8.94 -6.25 -7.29
CA THR A 12 8.30 -5.59 -8.43
C THR A 12 6.78 -5.66 -8.31
N VAL A 13 6.13 -4.52 -8.42
CA VAL A 13 4.67 -4.37 -8.46
C VAL A 13 4.18 -4.29 -9.91
N HIS A 14 2.86 -4.42 -10.13
CA HIS A 14 2.27 -4.66 -11.45
C HIS A 14 2.58 -3.57 -12.49
N ASN A 15 2.82 -2.32 -12.07
CA ASN A 15 3.11 -1.19 -12.95
C ASN A 15 4.60 -1.07 -13.32
N GLY A 16 5.41 -2.09 -13.03
CA GLY A 16 6.84 -2.14 -13.36
C GLY A 16 7.75 -1.42 -12.36
N VAL A 17 7.20 -0.75 -11.35
CA VAL A 17 7.99 -0.19 -10.25
C VAL A 17 8.54 -1.32 -9.37
N THR A 18 9.78 -1.19 -8.92
CA THR A 18 10.41 -2.15 -8.00
C THR A 18 10.77 -1.47 -6.69
N PHE A 19 10.32 -2.07 -5.59
CA PHE A 19 10.76 -1.72 -4.24
C PHE A 19 11.96 -2.59 -3.88
N ASP A 20 13.13 -1.96 -3.78
CA ASP A 20 14.37 -2.63 -3.39
C ASP A 20 14.56 -2.52 -1.87
N PHE A 21 14.20 -3.58 -1.14
CA PHE A 21 14.40 -3.63 0.31
C PHE A 21 15.85 -3.97 0.65
N ALA A 22 16.45 -3.27 1.61
CA ALA A 22 17.81 -3.55 2.06
C ALA A 22 17.89 -3.61 3.59
N PRO A 23 18.86 -4.33 4.16
CA PRO A 23 19.20 -4.22 5.57
C PRO A 23 19.51 -2.77 5.93
N VAL A 24 19.02 -2.32 7.09
CA VAL A 24 19.29 -0.98 7.61
C VAL A 24 20.80 -0.85 7.92
N PRO A 25 21.48 0.19 7.43
CA PRO A 25 22.89 0.41 7.76
C PRO A 25 23.10 0.58 9.28
N PRO A 26 24.22 0.10 9.86
CA PRO A 26 24.41 0.10 11.32
C PRO A 26 24.39 1.47 12.01
N HIS A 27 24.62 2.55 11.27
CA HIS A 27 24.62 3.92 11.80
C HIS A 27 23.23 4.57 11.79
N ILE A 28 22.24 3.93 11.19
CA ILE A 28 20.85 4.39 11.19
C ILE A 28 20.17 3.80 12.41
N THR A 29 19.83 4.65 13.38
CA THR A 29 19.21 4.25 14.65
C THR A 29 17.69 4.27 14.60
N GLU A 30 17.11 4.93 13.59
CA GLU A 30 15.67 5.05 13.38
C GLU A 30 15.38 5.13 11.88
N ILE A 31 14.38 4.37 11.43
CA ILE A 31 13.87 4.46 10.06
C ILE A 31 12.80 5.54 10.05
N GLN A 32 13.00 6.58 9.23
CA GLN A 32 11.97 7.60 9.03
C GLN A 32 10.80 7.02 8.23
N PRO A 33 9.57 6.98 8.79
CA PRO A 33 8.41 6.45 8.09
C PRO A 33 8.19 7.13 6.74
N GLN A 34 7.76 6.33 5.77
CA GLN A 34 7.39 6.77 4.43
C GLN A 34 5.97 6.29 4.16
N HIS A 35 5.29 6.89 3.18
CA HIS A 35 3.93 6.50 2.79
C HIS A 35 3.92 5.92 1.38
N TYR A 36 3.42 4.69 1.25
CA TYR A 36 3.27 3.99 -0.02
C TYR A 36 1.82 3.55 -0.23
N ALA A 37 1.14 4.24 -1.14
CA ALA A 37 -0.22 3.93 -1.56
C ALA A 37 -0.22 3.11 -2.85
N LEU A 38 -0.86 1.94 -2.80
CA LEU A 38 -0.94 0.99 -3.91
C LEU A 38 -2.39 0.91 -4.39
N LEU A 39 -2.62 1.36 -5.62
CA LEU A 39 -3.88 1.12 -6.30
C LEU A 39 -3.97 -0.36 -6.70
N VAL A 40 -5.00 -1.04 -6.22
CA VAL A 40 -5.22 -2.48 -6.40
C VAL A 40 -6.63 -2.75 -6.90
N SER A 41 -6.84 -3.89 -7.54
CA SER A 41 -8.19 -4.35 -7.87
C SER A 41 -8.98 -4.78 -6.64
N GLU A 42 -10.31 -4.88 -6.76
CA GLU A 42 -11.18 -5.35 -5.68
C GLU A 42 -10.81 -6.77 -5.17
N PRO A 43 -10.51 -7.77 -6.03
CA PRO A 43 -10.06 -9.09 -5.55
C PRO A 43 -8.70 -9.06 -4.84
N GLU A 44 -7.78 -8.20 -5.29
CA GLU A 44 -6.48 -8.02 -4.62
C GLU A 44 -6.65 -7.37 -3.25
N PHE A 45 -7.57 -6.40 -3.13
CA PHE A 45 -7.95 -5.80 -1.85
C PHE A 45 -8.49 -6.87 -0.90
N ASP A 46 -9.43 -7.71 -1.33
CA ASP A 46 -9.99 -8.79 -0.51
C ASP A 46 -8.92 -9.76 -0.02
N ALA A 47 -8.04 -10.19 -0.92
CA ALA A 47 -6.95 -11.11 -0.60
C ALA A 47 -5.94 -10.50 0.37
N ALA A 48 -5.62 -9.22 0.22
CA ALA A 48 -4.72 -8.51 1.13
C ALA A 48 -5.37 -8.25 2.49
N TYR A 49 -6.64 -7.83 2.50
CA TYR A 49 -7.40 -7.58 3.72
C TYR A 49 -7.55 -8.86 4.56
N ALA A 50 -7.84 -10.00 3.92
CA ALA A 50 -7.84 -11.30 4.60
C ALA A 50 -6.49 -11.59 5.28
N LYS A 51 -5.37 -11.41 4.57
CA LYS A 51 -4.03 -11.61 5.14
C LYS A 51 -3.71 -10.67 6.30
N ILE A 52 -4.12 -9.41 6.21
CA ILE A 52 -3.95 -8.41 7.28
C ILE A 52 -4.66 -8.89 8.54
N ARG A 53 -5.92 -9.34 8.40
CA ARG A 53 -6.72 -9.86 9.51
C ARG A 53 -6.18 -11.18 10.07
N ASP A 54 -5.84 -12.13 9.20
CA ASP A 54 -5.33 -13.45 9.60
C ASP A 54 -4.01 -13.34 10.36
N ARG A 55 -3.19 -12.33 10.04
CA ARG A 55 -1.93 -12.03 10.73
C ARG A 55 -2.11 -11.15 11.97
N GLY A 56 -3.32 -10.71 12.28
CA GLY A 56 -3.61 -9.84 13.42
C GLY A 56 -2.92 -8.47 13.32
N LEU A 57 -2.67 -7.95 12.12
CA LEU A 57 -2.09 -6.62 11.95
C LEU A 57 -3.14 -5.56 12.27
N THR A 58 -2.76 -4.56 13.06
CA THR A 58 -3.58 -3.36 13.24
C THR A 58 -3.70 -2.61 11.92
N PHE A 59 -4.91 -2.17 11.61
CA PHE A 59 -5.21 -1.40 10.40
C PHE A 59 -6.24 -0.31 10.70
N TRP A 60 -6.32 0.68 9.83
CA TRP A 60 -7.15 1.87 10.00
C TRP A 60 -7.86 2.28 8.71
N ALA A 61 -8.98 2.99 8.87
CA ALA A 61 -9.67 3.62 7.75
C ALA A 61 -9.04 4.97 7.33
N ASP A 62 -8.22 5.58 8.19
CA ASP A 62 -7.63 6.91 7.99
C ASP A 62 -6.10 6.92 8.22
N PRO A 63 -5.35 7.78 7.51
CA PRO A 63 -3.89 7.84 7.65
C PRO A 63 -3.43 8.38 9.00
N GLN A 64 -4.30 9.05 9.75
CA GLN A 64 -4.01 9.53 11.11
C GLN A 64 -4.19 8.45 12.19
N GLN A 65 -4.52 7.21 11.80
CA GLN A 65 -4.66 6.06 12.70
C GLN A 65 -5.72 6.25 13.80
N ARG A 66 -6.84 6.93 13.49
CA ARG A 66 -7.89 7.21 14.48
C ARG A 66 -9.08 6.24 14.41
N ARG A 67 -9.24 5.53 13.29
CA ARG A 67 -10.35 4.60 13.03
C ARG A 67 -9.82 3.19 12.85
N GLU A 68 -9.38 2.61 13.96
CA GLU A 68 -8.82 1.25 13.99
C GLU A 68 -9.87 0.19 13.68
N GLY A 69 -9.50 -0.84 12.93
CA GLY A 69 -10.36 -1.97 12.61
C GLY A 69 -11.42 -1.69 11.54
N GLU A 70 -11.38 -0.50 10.93
CA GLU A 70 -12.29 -0.07 9.87
C GLU A 70 -11.55 0.11 8.53
N ILE A 71 -12.28 0.00 7.42
CA ILE A 71 -11.82 0.43 6.09
C ILE A 71 -12.57 1.71 5.69
N ASN A 72 -12.00 2.52 4.81
CA ASN A 72 -12.74 3.62 4.18
C ASN A 72 -13.39 3.19 2.87
N HIS A 73 -14.29 4.05 2.39
CA HIS A 73 -14.97 3.91 1.10
C HIS A 73 -14.78 5.17 0.23
N ASN A 74 -13.57 5.73 0.27
CA ASN A 74 -13.24 6.97 -0.44
C ASN A 74 -13.41 6.80 -1.95
N ASP A 75 -13.81 7.88 -2.62
CA ASP A 75 -13.98 7.95 -4.08
C ASP A 75 -14.94 6.87 -4.67
N GLY A 76 -15.77 6.26 -3.82
CA GLY A 76 -16.67 5.15 -4.19
C GLY A 76 -15.99 3.77 -4.22
N GLY A 77 -14.73 3.68 -3.81
CA GLY A 77 -13.97 2.44 -3.69
C GLY A 77 -13.86 1.91 -2.26
N ARG A 78 -12.73 1.28 -1.96
CA ARG A 78 -12.32 0.82 -0.63
C ARG A 78 -10.87 1.23 -0.36
N GLY A 79 -10.57 1.54 0.89
CA GLY A 79 -9.22 1.90 1.32
C GLY A 79 -8.87 1.37 2.70
N ILE A 80 -7.61 0.97 2.90
CA ILE A 80 -7.09 0.47 4.18
C ILE A 80 -5.66 0.95 4.40
N TYR A 81 -5.37 1.39 5.62
CA TYR A 81 -4.04 1.79 6.08
C TYR A 81 -3.50 0.77 7.08
N PHE A 82 -2.21 0.45 7.02
CA PHE A 82 -1.51 -0.39 7.99
C PHE A 82 -0.02 -0.04 8.01
N LEU A 83 0.71 -0.49 9.03
CA LEU A 83 2.16 -0.31 9.08
C LEU A 83 2.88 -1.57 8.58
N ASP A 84 3.95 -1.36 7.82
CA ASP A 84 4.93 -2.43 7.60
C ASP A 84 5.77 -2.67 8.88
N PRO A 85 6.57 -3.76 8.95
CA PRO A 85 7.39 -4.05 10.14
C PRO A 85 8.43 -2.96 10.48
N SER A 86 8.78 -2.09 9.53
CA SER A 86 9.71 -0.97 9.71
C SER A 86 9.00 0.33 10.13
N GLY A 87 7.68 0.33 10.21
CA GLY A 87 6.87 1.50 10.55
C GLY A 87 6.54 2.40 9.36
N HIS A 88 6.77 1.97 8.11
CA HIS A 88 6.26 2.68 6.94
C HIS A 88 4.74 2.54 6.85
N TYR A 89 4.08 3.61 6.43
CA TYR A 89 2.65 3.65 6.17
C TYR A 89 2.37 3.01 4.82
N MET A 90 1.61 1.92 4.87
CA MET A 90 1.13 1.21 3.69
C MET A 90 -0.35 1.50 3.51
N GLU A 91 -0.75 1.77 2.28
CA GLU A 91 -2.15 1.97 1.91
C GLU A 91 -2.50 1.12 0.70
N LEU A 92 -3.65 0.46 0.74
CA LEU A 92 -4.30 -0.11 -0.43
C LEU A 92 -5.57 0.68 -0.70
N LEU A 93 -5.80 1.03 -1.96
CA LEU A 93 -7.00 1.72 -2.44
C LEU A 93 -7.50 1.06 -3.73
N THR A 94 -8.81 1.01 -3.95
CA THR A 94 -9.39 0.39 -5.17
C THR A 94 -9.84 1.37 -6.23
N VAL A 95 -9.93 2.65 -5.88
CA VAL A 95 -10.24 3.75 -6.79
C VAL A 95 -9.19 4.84 -6.54
N PRO A 96 -8.55 5.41 -7.58
CA PRO A 96 -7.56 6.47 -7.40
C PRO A 96 -8.20 7.71 -6.77
N TYR A 97 -7.40 8.52 -6.09
CA TYR A 97 -7.89 9.75 -5.47
C TYR A 97 -8.54 10.69 -6.49
N GLY A 98 -9.74 11.17 -6.17
CA GLY A 98 -10.55 11.98 -7.08
C GLY A 98 -11.34 11.17 -8.10
N GLY A 99 -11.29 9.84 -8.02
CA GLY A 99 -12.03 8.94 -8.91
C GLY A 99 -11.31 8.62 -10.21
N TRP A 100 -11.87 7.67 -10.96
CA TRP A 100 -11.37 7.35 -12.30
C TRP A 100 -11.59 8.52 -13.24
N PRO A 101 -10.63 8.85 -14.11
CA PRO A 101 -10.82 9.85 -15.15
C PRO A 101 -12.07 9.51 -15.96
N VAL A 102 -13.00 10.46 -16.08
CA VAL A 102 -14.09 10.33 -17.04
C VAL A 102 -13.45 10.32 -18.42
N ALA A 103 -13.69 9.27 -19.21
CA ALA A 103 -13.20 9.25 -20.59
C ALA A 103 -13.75 10.48 -21.31
N THR A 104 -12.88 11.43 -21.66
CA THR A 104 -13.24 12.54 -22.53
C THR A 104 -13.57 11.91 -23.87
N GLY A 105 -14.85 11.82 -24.20
CA GLY A 105 -15.28 11.34 -25.50
C GLY A 105 -14.67 12.23 -26.59
N GLU A 106 -13.82 11.66 -27.44
CA GLU A 106 -13.52 12.25 -28.74
C GLU A 106 -14.84 12.39 -29.49
N GLN A 107 -15.29 13.64 -29.66
CA GLN A 107 -16.26 14.00 -30.67
C GLN A 107 -15.60 13.88 -32.04
N ARG A 108 -16.02 12.85 -32.78
CA ARG A 108 -16.07 12.72 -34.25
C ARG A 108 -14.83 13.07 -35.06
#